data_AF-A0A090Q848-F1
#
_entry.id   AF-A0A090Q848-F1
#
_cell.length_a   1.000
_cell.length_b   1.000
_cell.length_c   1.000
_cell.angle_alpha   90.00
_cell.angle_beta   90.00
_cell.angle_gamma   90.00
#
_symmetry.space_group_name_H-M   'P 1'
#
loop_
_entity.id
_entity.type
_entity.pdbx_description
1 polymer ?
#
loop_
_entity_poly.entity_id
_entity_poly.type
_entity_poly.pdbx_seq_one_letter_code
_entity_poly.pdbx_strand_id
1 'polypeptide(L)'
;MTREEKANVIQDLTATLGTSSTIYLADISGLNASDTSNLRRACFKANVSLSVVKNTLLSKAMEASDKDFGELPELLKGEYFNNDF
;
A
#
# COMPACT_ATOMS: atom_id res chain seq x y z
N MET A 1 1.25 10.06 13.03
CA MET A 1 0.76 10.73 11.81
C MET A 1 -0.29 11.75 12.16
N THR A 2 0.00 13.03 11.93
CA THR A 2 -0.96 14.13 12.02
C THR A 2 -2.00 14.02 10.91
N ARG A 3 -3.08 14.81 10.99
CA ARG A 3 -4.12 14.85 9.95
C ARG A 3 -3.55 15.32 8.60
N GLU A 4 -2.62 16.26 8.66
CA GLU A 4 -1.97 16.88 7.50
C GLU A 4 -1.03 15.89 6.79
N GLU A 5 -0.19 15.16 7.56
CA GLU A 5 0.66 14.10 7.02
C GLU A 5 -0.16 13.00 6.32
N LYS A 6 -1.32 12.63 6.87
CA LYS A 6 -2.21 11.65 6.23
C LYS A 6 -2.78 12.17 4.91
N ALA A 7 -3.13 13.45 4.84
CA ALA A 7 -3.65 14.05 3.61
C ALA A 7 -2.59 14.03 2.50
N ASN A 8 -1.35 14.40 2.84
CA ASN A 8 -0.22 14.35 1.91
C ASN A 8 0.02 12.92 1.41
N VAL A 9 0.03 11.93 2.32
CA VAL A 9 0.22 10.51 1.94
C VAL A 9 -0.89 10.02 1.02
N ILE A 10 -2.15 10.41 1.24
CA ILE A 10 -3.26 10.04 0.35
C ILE A 10 -3.03 10.65 -1.05
N GLN A 11 -2.66 11.92 -1.12
CA GLN A 11 -2.39 12.61 -2.39
C GLN A 11 -1.23 11.95 -3.17
N ASP A 12 -0.14 11.64 -2.48
CA ASP A 12 1.02 10.98 -3.07
C ASP A 12 0.67 9.57 -3.56
N LEU A 13 -0.14 8.83 -2.80
CA LEU A 13 -0.64 7.52 -3.20
C LEU A 13 -1.54 7.62 -4.42
N THR A 14 -2.50 8.55 -4.45
CA THR A 14 -3.38 8.74 -5.61
C THR A 14 -2.58 9.08 -6.86
N ALA A 15 -1.55 9.93 -6.76
CA ALA A 15 -0.67 10.24 -7.89
C ALA A 15 0.15 9.00 -8.35
N THR A 16 0.66 8.23 -7.40
CA THR A 16 1.41 6.99 -7.69
C THR A 16 0.53 5.95 -8.35
N LEU A 17 -0.70 5.76 -7.84
CA LEU A 17 -1.69 4.85 -8.41
C LEU A 17 -2.09 5.29 -9.82
N GLY A 18 -2.27 6.59 -10.04
CA GLY A 18 -2.60 7.17 -11.35
C GLY A 18 -1.51 6.99 -12.40
N THR A 19 -0.23 7.06 -12.00
CA THR A 19 0.92 6.89 -12.91
C THR A 19 1.33 5.43 -13.12
N SER A 20 1.06 4.55 -12.14
CA SER A 20 1.48 3.14 -12.21
C SER A 20 0.57 2.32 -13.14
N SER A 21 1.16 1.65 -14.13
CA SER A 21 0.43 0.78 -15.06
C SER A 21 0.03 -0.56 -14.43
N THR A 22 0.86 -1.09 -13.54
CA THR A 22 0.66 -2.36 -12.86
C THR A 22 1.00 -2.20 -11.39
N ILE A 23 0.09 -2.64 -10.52
CA ILE A 23 0.23 -2.59 -9.07
C ILE A 23 0.11 -4.01 -8.54
N TYR A 24 1.02 -4.38 -7.65
CA TYR A 24 0.99 -5.65 -6.95
C TYR A 24 0.68 -5.40 -5.48
N LEU A 25 -0.34 -6.10 -4.97
CA LEU A 25 -0.61 -6.19 -3.55
C LEU A 25 -0.07 -7.53 -3.06
N ALA A 26 0.84 -7.49 -2.07
CA ALA A 26 1.44 -8.68 -1.51
C ALA A 26 1.42 -8.58 0.01
N ASP A 27 1.05 -9.67 0.67
CA ASP A 27 1.28 -9.81 2.09
C ASP A 27 2.77 -10.09 2.34
N ILE A 28 3.37 -9.25 3.17
CA ILE A 28 4.76 -9.38 3.62
C ILE A 28 4.85 -9.76 5.10
N SER A 29 3.72 -10.16 5.71
CA SER A 29 3.67 -10.73 7.04
C SER A 29 4.62 -11.93 7.14
N GLY A 30 5.23 -12.11 8.31
CA GLY A 30 6.20 -13.18 8.54
C GLY A 30 7.63 -12.93 8.02
N LEU A 31 7.88 -11.85 7.26
CA LEU A 31 9.25 -11.46 6.90
C LEU A 31 9.96 -10.80 8.10
N ASN A 32 11.17 -11.24 8.39
CA ASN A 32 12.03 -10.57 9.36
C ASN A 32 12.71 -9.32 8.75
N ALA A 33 13.47 -8.59 9.57
CA ALA A 33 14.15 -7.37 9.12
C ALA A 33 15.16 -7.61 7.99
N SER A 34 15.87 -8.75 8.00
CA SER A 34 16.83 -9.12 6.96
C SER A 34 16.12 -9.40 5.64
N ASP A 35 15.06 -10.20 5.68
CA ASP A 35 14.32 -10.61 4.49
C ASP A 35 13.59 -9.42 3.86
N THR A 36 13.00 -8.54 4.68
CA THR A 36 12.38 -7.29 4.21
C THR A 36 13.41 -6.37 3.55
N SER A 37 14.63 -6.29 4.09
CA SER A 37 15.72 -5.50 3.52
C SER A 37 16.18 -6.08 2.18
N ASN A 38 16.32 -7.41 2.10
CA ASN A 38 16.66 -8.09 0.86
C ASN A 38 15.58 -7.91 -0.22
N LEU A 39 14.30 -7.99 0.16
CA LEU A 39 13.18 -7.73 -0.74
C LEU A 39 13.23 -6.30 -1.28
N ARG A 40 13.39 -5.29 -0.41
CA ARG A 40 13.53 -3.88 -0.84
C ARG A 40 14.67 -3.70 -1.84
N ARG A 41 15.83 -4.33 -1.60
CA ARG A 41 16.98 -4.29 -2.51
C ARG A 41 16.69 -4.97 -3.84
N ALA A 42 15.99 -6.09 -3.84
CA ALA A 42 15.61 -6.81 -5.05
C ALA A 42 14.64 -5.97 -5.90
N CYS A 43 13.60 -5.38 -5.28
CA CYS A 43 12.68 -4.45 -5.94
C CYS A 43 13.44 -3.27 -6.56
N PHE A 44 14.35 -2.65 -5.80
CA PHE A 44 15.15 -1.53 -6.31
C PHE A 44 16.01 -1.92 -7.53
N LYS A 45 16.66 -3.09 -7.50
CA LYS A 45 17.43 -3.61 -8.64
C LYS A 45 16.57 -3.90 -9.86
N ALA A 46 15.32 -4.31 -9.64
CA ALA A 46 14.34 -4.55 -10.69
C ALA A 46 13.63 -3.27 -11.16
N ASN A 47 14.03 -2.09 -10.66
CA ASN A 47 13.37 -0.82 -10.90
C ASN A 47 11.87 -0.83 -10.52
N VAL A 48 11.54 -1.57 -9.45
CA VAL A 48 10.20 -1.67 -8.86
C VAL A 48 10.17 -0.85 -7.57
N SER A 49 9.18 0.04 -7.45
CA SER A 49 8.92 0.76 -6.21
C SER A 49 8.14 -0.12 -5.23
N LEU A 50 8.67 -0.30 -4.02
CA LEU A 50 8.00 -1.01 -2.93
C LEU A 50 7.64 -0.02 -1.83
N SER A 51 6.36 0.06 -1.48
CA SER A 51 5.86 0.93 -0.41
C SER A 51 4.94 0.15 0.53
N VAL A 52 5.12 0.35 1.83
CA VAL A 52 4.27 -0.23 2.88
C VAL A 52 3.43 0.88 3.46
N VAL A 53 2.11 0.79 3.31
CA VAL A 53 1.17 1.85 3.71
C VAL A 53 0.01 1.27 4.50
N LYS A 54 -0.68 2.12 5.25
CA LYS A 54 -1.90 1.70 5.96
C LYS A 54 -3.01 1.42 4.96
N ASN A 55 -3.70 0.29 5.12
CA ASN A 55 -4.83 -0.12 4.29
C ASN A 55 -5.91 0.97 4.18
N THR A 56 -6.22 1.65 5.28
CA THR A 56 -7.22 2.74 5.28
C THR A 56 -6.79 3.98 4.49
N LEU A 57 -5.49 4.24 4.37
CA LEU A 57 -4.98 5.33 3.52
C LEU A 57 -4.99 4.92 2.05
N LEU A 58 -4.61 3.66 1.78
CA LEU A 58 -4.63 3.11 0.42
C LEU A 58 -6.05 3.04 -0.15
N SER A 59 -7.03 2.59 0.64
CA SER A 59 -8.46 2.58 0.25
C SER A 59 -8.93 3.98 -0.15
N LYS A 60 -8.62 5.00 0.67
CA LYS A 60 -8.98 6.39 0.37
C LYS A 60 -8.30 6.91 -0.89
N ALA A 61 -7.05 6.52 -1.11
CA ALA A 61 -6.31 6.93 -2.31
C ALA A 61 -6.87 6.27 -3.58
N MET A 62 -7.33 5.01 -3.47
CA MET A 62 -8.02 4.28 -4.54
C MET A 62 -9.39 4.89 -4.84
N GLU A 63 -10.19 5.22 -3.81
CA GLU A 63 -11.48 5.91 -3.95
C GLU A 63 -11.34 7.29 -4.61
N ALA A 64 -10.24 7.99 -4.32
CA ALA A 64 -9.93 9.30 -4.91
C ALA A 64 -9.27 9.22 -6.29
N SER A 65 -8.97 8.02 -6.80
CA SER A 65 -8.35 7.81 -8.10
C SER A 65 -9.42 7.42 -9.12
N ASP A 66 -9.29 7.92 -10.34
CA ASP A 66 -10.21 7.59 -11.45
C ASP A 66 -9.98 6.19 -12.04
N LYS A 67 -9.05 5.40 -11.48
CA LYS A 67 -8.74 4.05 -11.94
C LYS A 67 -9.67 3.03 -11.31
N ASP A 68 -10.07 2.04 -12.11
CA ASP A 68 -10.75 0.86 -11.61
C ASP A 68 -9.72 -0.13 -11.03
N PHE A 69 -9.84 -0.39 -9.73
CA PHE A 69 -9.03 -1.38 -9.01
C PHE A 69 -9.78 -2.71 -8.80
N GLY A 70 -10.99 -2.85 -9.32
CA GLY A 70 -11.82 -4.04 -9.15
C GLY A 70 -12.02 -4.37 -7.66
N GLU A 71 -11.72 -5.61 -7.28
CA GLU A 71 -11.90 -6.13 -5.92
C GLU A 71 -10.72 -5.80 -4.97
N LEU A 72 -9.65 -5.15 -5.45
CA LEU A 72 -8.47 -4.81 -4.63
C LEU A 72 -8.83 -4.05 -3.33
N PRO A 73 -9.72 -3.04 -3.32
CA PRO A 73 -10.09 -2.34 -2.09
C PRO A 73 -10.75 -3.26 -1.05
N GLU A 74 -11.43 -4.33 -1.48
CA GLU A 74 -12.07 -5.29 -0.58
C GLU A 74 -11.04 -6.20 0.10
N LEU A 75 -9.96 -6.55 -0.60
CA LEU A 75 -8.84 -7.33 -0.07
C LEU A 75 -8.05 -6.59 1.02
N LEU A 76 -8.10 -5.25 1.04
CA LEU A 76 -7.45 -4.42 2.06
C LEU A 76 -8.08 -4.58 3.46
N LYS A 77 -9.19 -5.33 3.60
CA LYS A 77 -9.86 -5.58 4.87
C LYS A 77 -9.22 -6.70 5.72
N GLY A 78 -8.18 -7.39 5.26
CA GLY A 78 -7.35 -8.27 6.12
C GLY A 78 -6.07 -7.55 6.57
N GLU A 79 -5.56 -7.65 7.80
CA GLU A 79 -6.02 -8.27 9.05
C GLU A 79 -6.58 -7.20 10.01
N TYR A 80 -7.85 -7.30 10.38
CA TYR A 80 -8.27 -6.84 11.70
C TYR A 80 -7.85 -7.91 12.69
N PHE A 81 -6.93 -7.58 13.60
CA PHE A 81 -7.17 -7.96 14.99
C PHE A 81 -8.59 -7.48 15.30
N ASN A 82 -9.56 -8.40 15.27
CA ASN A 82 -10.86 -8.16 15.87
C ASN A 82 -10.59 -7.79 17.32
N ASN A 83 -10.91 -6.55 17.66
CA ASN A 83 -10.84 -6.03 19.00
C ASN A 83 -12.09 -6.50 19.77
N ASP A 84 -12.30 -7.82 19.76
CA ASP A 84 -13.30 -8.51 20.57
C ASP A 84 -12.59 -9.18 21.76
N PHE A 85 -11.91 -8.39 22.59
CA PHE A 85 -11.62 -8.64 24.01
C PHE A 85 -11.36 -7.31 24.74
#